data_AF-A0A7W0GRN4-F1
#
_entry.id   AF-A0A7W0GRN4-F1
#
_cell.length_a   1.000
_cell.length_b   1.000
_cell.length_c   1.000
_cell.angle_alpha   90.00
_cell.angle_beta   90.00
_cell.angle_gamma   90.00
#
_symmetry.space_group_name_H-M   'P 1'
#
loop_
_entity.id
_entity.type
_entity.pdbx_description
1 polymer ?
#
loop_
_entity_poly.entity_id
_entity_poly.type
_entity_poly.pdbx_seq_one_letter_code
_entity_poly.pdbx_strand_id
1 'polypeptide(L)'
;MHTLWQDVRFGARMLLKNPMVTLVAVIALTLGIGANTAIFSVVNAVLLRSLPYEDGDRLVIVWENRQSGKGNPQNVINLGNFFDWKDQNNVFSDMAA
;
A
#
# COMPACT_ATOMS: atom_id res chain seq x y z
N MET A 1 32.18 -5.99 -32.97
CA MET A 1 31.42 -5.21 -31.95
C MET A 1 30.90 -3.85 -32.45
N HIS A 2 31.13 -3.45 -33.70
CA HIS A 2 30.61 -2.18 -34.25
C HIS A 2 29.11 -2.21 -34.64
N THR A 3 28.52 -3.41 -34.75
CA THR A 3 27.17 -3.63 -35.29
C THR A 3 26.07 -3.23 -34.32
N LEU A 4 26.17 -3.59 -33.03
CA LEU A 4 25.13 -3.26 -32.03
C LEU A 4 24.87 -1.76 -31.90
N TRP A 5 25.92 -0.94 -31.89
CA TRP A 5 25.78 0.51 -31.83
C TRP A 5 25.12 1.08 -33.09
N GLN A 6 25.44 0.48 -34.24
CA GLN A 6 24.86 0.87 -35.52
C GLN A 6 23.38 0.47 -35.61
N ASP A 7 23.01 -0.69 -35.09
CA ASP A 7 21.64 -1.20 -35.02
C ASP A 7 20.77 -0.34 -34.10
N VAL A 8 21.26 0.01 -32.90
CA VAL A 8 20.55 0.92 -31.97
C VAL A 8 20.35 2.29 -32.61
N ARG A 9 21.38 2.86 -33.23
CA ARG A 9 21.28 4.16 -33.91
C ARG A 9 20.30 4.12 -35.08
N PHE A 10 20.31 3.02 -35.84
CA PHE A 10 19.39 2.82 -36.95
C PHE A 10 17.94 2.68 -36.45
N GLY A 11 17.71 1.89 -35.40
CA GLY A 11 16.40 1.74 -34.76
C GLY A 11 15.85 3.06 -34.24
N ALA A 12 16.67 3.85 -33.52
CA ALA A 12 16.26 5.17 -33.02
C ALA A 12 15.86 6.12 -34.17
N ARG A 13 16.63 6.12 -35.27
CA ARG A 13 16.29 6.91 -36.46
C ARG A 13 14.98 6.43 -37.12
N MET A 14 14.70 5.13 -37.09
CA MET A 14 13.46 4.56 -37.63
C MET A 14 12.23 4.95 -36.81
N LEU A 15 12.36 4.98 -35.47
CA LEU A 15 11.31 5.43 -34.55
C LEU A 15 10.98 6.92 -34.75
N LEU A 16 12.00 7.76 -34.96
CA LEU A 16 11.83 9.19 -35.25
C LEU A 16 11.22 9.46 -36.63
N LYS A 17 11.40 8.55 -37.60
CA LYS A 17 10.78 8.66 -38.93
C LYS A 17 9.29 8.32 -38.94
N ASN A 18 8.82 7.49 -38.02
CA ASN A 18 7.42 7.04 -37.95
C ASN A 18 6.76 7.44 -36.61
N PRO A 19 6.55 8.75 -36.37
CA PRO A 19 6.18 9.26 -35.05
C PRO A 19 4.83 8.74 -34.55
N MET A 20 3.85 8.53 -35.44
CA MET A 20 2.52 8.03 -35.05
C MET A 20 2.57 6.62 -34.45
N VAL A 21 3.26 5.69 -35.13
CA VAL A 21 3.39 4.30 -34.66
C VAL A 21 4.18 4.25 -33.36
N THR A 22 5.28 5.00 -33.31
CA THR A 22 6.11 5.13 -32.10
C THR A 22 5.30 5.67 -30.93
N LEU A 23 4.46 6.69 -31.13
CA LEU A 23 3.66 7.30 -30.08
C LEU A 23 2.65 6.29 -29.50
N VAL A 24 1.93 5.56 -30.35
CA VAL A 24 0.98 4.53 -29.90
C VAL A 24 1.69 3.43 -29.11
N ALA A 25 2.85 2.96 -29.61
CA ALA A 25 3.65 1.96 -28.91
C ALA A 25 4.15 2.45 -27.54
N VAL A 26 4.65 3.69 -27.47
CA VAL A 26 5.08 4.32 -26.22
C VAL A 26 3.93 4.44 -25.23
N ILE A 27 2.76 4.93 -25.66
CA ILE A 27 1.58 5.04 -24.80
C ILE A 27 1.17 3.68 -24.26
N ALA A 28 1.09 2.65 -25.10
CA ALA A 28 0.73 1.31 -24.68
C ALA A 28 1.73 0.73 -23.66
N LEU A 29 3.04 0.89 -23.90
CA LEU A 29 4.09 0.47 -22.99
C LEU A 29 4.03 1.23 -21.66
N THR A 30 3.90 2.54 -21.70
CA THR A 30 3.82 3.38 -20.49
C THR A 30 2.58 3.06 -19.68
N LEU A 31 1.42 2.82 -20.31
CA LEU A 31 0.21 2.43 -19.60
C LEU A 31 0.37 1.06 -18.94
N GLY A 32 0.91 0.06 -19.65
CA GLY A 32 1.11 -1.28 -19.08
C GLY A 32 2.10 -1.30 -17.91
N ILE A 33 3.24 -0.63 -18.07
CA ILE A 33 4.27 -0.52 -17.03
C ILE A 33 3.74 0.31 -15.86
N GLY A 34 3.19 1.49 -16.15
CA GLY A 34 2.71 2.43 -15.15
C GLY A 34 1.54 1.90 -14.32
N ALA A 35 0.58 1.21 -14.94
CA ALA A 35 -0.54 0.60 -14.23
C ALA A 35 -0.05 -0.46 -13.23
N ASN A 36 0.84 -1.35 -13.66
CA ASN A 36 1.41 -2.37 -12.77
C ASN A 36 2.20 -1.72 -11.62
N THR A 37 3.06 -0.74 -11.93
CA THR A 37 3.81 0.00 -10.91
C THR A 37 2.90 0.74 -9.94
N ALA A 38 1.82 1.36 -10.40
CA ALA A 38 0.86 2.07 -9.55
C ALA A 38 0.12 1.12 -8.61
N ILE A 39 -0.35 -0.03 -9.11
CA ILE A 39 -1.00 -1.05 -8.28
C ILE A 39 -0.05 -1.53 -7.19
N PHE A 40 1.18 -1.92 -7.54
CA PHE A 40 2.17 -2.36 -6.55
C PHE A 40 2.57 -1.25 -5.58
N SER A 41 2.64 0.01 -6.03
CA SER A 41 2.96 1.14 -5.17
C SER A 41 1.87 1.39 -4.13
N VAL A 42 0.59 1.36 -4.53
CA VAL A 42 -0.54 1.51 -3.61
C VAL A 42 -0.63 0.33 -2.66
N VAL A 43 -0.52 -0.90 -3.16
CA VAL A 43 -0.47 -2.11 -2.33
C VAL A 43 0.67 -2.01 -1.32
N ASN A 44 1.86 -1.61 -1.76
CA ASN A 44 2.98 -1.44 -0.85
C ASN A 44 2.72 -0.32 0.17
N ALA A 45 2.12 0.79 -0.23
CA ALA A 45 1.85 1.90 0.68
C ALA A 45 0.72 1.63 1.70
N VAL A 46 -0.28 0.83 1.34
CA VAL A 46 -1.48 0.59 2.17
C VAL A 46 -1.38 -0.72 2.94
N LEU A 47 -0.86 -1.78 2.32
CA LEU A 47 -0.82 -3.12 2.91
C LEU A 47 0.55 -3.48 3.52
N LEU A 48 1.66 -2.96 2.97
CA LEU A 48 3.02 -3.40 3.37
C LEU A 48 3.82 -2.34 4.12
N ARG A 49 3.56 -1.06 3.88
CA ARG A 49 4.13 0.03 4.67
C ARG A 49 3.35 0.03 5.97
N SER A 50 3.99 -0.52 7.00
CA SER A 50 3.51 -0.51 8.37
C SER A 50 2.83 0.83 8.65
N LEU A 51 1.61 0.78 9.18
CA LEU A 51 0.92 1.98 9.66
C LEU A 51 1.94 2.84 10.42
N PRO A 52 1.87 4.19 10.36
CA PRO A 52 2.86 5.11 10.91
C PRO A 52 2.87 5.12 12.45
N TYR A 53 2.92 3.94 13.05
CA TYR A 53 3.13 3.64 14.45
C TYR A 53 4.54 3.06 14.55
N GLU A 54 5.34 3.63 15.45
CA GLU A 54 6.59 2.98 15.86
C GLU A 54 6.27 1.58 16.40
N ASP A 55 7.08 0.59 16.02
CA ASP A 55 6.87 -0.82 16.35
C ASP A 55 5.50 -1.39 15.95
N GLY A 56 5.12 -1.29 14.67
CA GLY A 56 3.85 -1.81 14.14
C GLY A 56 3.60 -3.31 14.40
N ASP A 57 4.64 -4.09 14.66
CA ASP A 57 4.58 -5.50 15.08
C ASP A 57 4.05 -5.71 16.50
N ARG A 58 4.05 -4.67 17.34
CA ARG A 58 3.55 -4.69 18.72
C ARG A 58 2.10 -4.21 18.84
N LEU A 59 1.46 -3.82 17.74
CA LEU A 59 0.07 -3.38 17.72
C LEU A 59 -0.88 -4.56 17.95
N VAL A 60 -1.80 -4.39 18.90
CA VAL A 60 -2.87 -5.37 19.19
C VAL A 60 -4.21 -4.66 19.25
N ILE A 61 -5.27 -5.37 18.89
CA ILE A 61 -6.66 -4.88 18.99
C ILE A 61 -7.27 -5.44 20.27
N VAL A 62 -7.71 -4.54 21.16
CA VAL A 62 -8.39 -4.89 22.41
C VAL A 62 -9.91 -4.83 22.18
N TRP A 63 -10.63 -5.85 22.63
CA TRP A 63 -12.09 -5.94 22.52
C TRP A 63 -12.72 -6.05 23.90
N GLU A 64 -13.91 -5.48 24.07
CA GLU A 64 -14.74 -5.77 25.24
C GLU A 64 -15.36 -7.16 25.10
N ASN A 65 -15.28 -7.96 26.16
CA ASN A 65 -15.99 -9.23 26.21
C ASN A 65 -17.45 -9.00 26.62
N ARG A 66 -18.39 -9.34 25.74
CA ARG A 66 -19.82 -9.30 26.08
C ARG A 66 -20.19 -10.57 26.85
N GLN A 67 -20.30 -10.46 28.17
CA GLN A 67 -20.65 -11.61 29.03
C GLN A 67 -22.12 -12.06 28.92
N SER A 68 -22.97 -11.35 28.15
CA SER A 68 -24.41 -11.62 28.08
C SER A 68 -24.94 -11.65 26.64
N GLY A 69 -25.29 -12.85 26.17
CA GLY A 69 -26.14 -13.06 24.99
C GLY A 69 -25.44 -13.69 23.77
N LYS A 70 -26.06 -14.72 23.20
CA LYS A 70 -25.64 -15.43 21.98
C LYS A 70 -25.23 -14.45 20.86
N GLY A 71 -23.98 -14.47 20.43
CA GLY A 71 -23.45 -13.59 19.38
C GLY A 71 -21.92 -13.53 19.34
N ASN A 72 -21.37 -12.63 18.52
CA ASN A 72 -19.92 -12.38 18.43
C ASN A 72 -19.38 -11.91 19.80
N PRO A 73 -18.37 -12.57 20.40
CA PRO A 73 -17.84 -12.20 21.72
C PRO A 73 -17.10 -10.86 21.73
N GLN A 74 -16.76 -10.32 20.55
CA GLN A 74 -16.12 -9.02 20.38
C GLN A 74 -17.18 -7.92 20.38
N ASN A 75 -17.22 -7.14 21.47
CA ASN A 75 -18.03 -5.93 21.55
C ASN A 75 -17.18 -4.70 21.22
N VAL A 76 -17.76 -3.78 20.46
CA VAL A 76 -17.16 -2.47 20.22
C VAL A 76 -17.18 -1.69 21.54
N ILE A 77 -16.03 -1.14 21.93
CA ILE A 77 -15.84 -0.45 23.21
C ILE A 77 -16.76 0.78 23.26
N ASN A 78 -17.44 0.99 24.38
CA ASN A 78 -18.16 2.25 24.60
C ASN A 78 -17.14 3.38 24.84
N LEU A 79 -17.34 4.56 24.24
CA LEU A 79 -16.42 5.69 24.33
C LEU A 79 -16.06 6.07 25.78
N GLY A 80 -16.98 5.90 26.74
CA GLY A 80 -16.70 6.11 28.17
C GLY A 80 -15.69 5.10 28.74
N ASN A 81 -15.87 3.82 28.44
CA ASN A 81 -14.98 2.75 28.89
C ASN A 81 -13.57 2.89 28.28
N PHE A 82 -13.47 3.45 27.07
CA PHE A 82 -12.17 3.73 26.46
C PHE A 82 -11.33 4.70 27.31
N PHE A 83 -11.93 5.77 27.85
CA PHE A 83 -11.20 6.71 28.71
C PHE A 83 -10.76 6.03 30.02
N ASP A 84 -11.63 5.22 30.62
CA ASP A 84 -11.29 4.46 31.83
C ASP A 84 -10.13 3.49 31.58
N TRP A 85 -10.12 2.81 30.43
CA TRP A 85 -9.03 1.92 30.04
C TRP A 85 -7.74 2.68 29.77
N LYS A 86 -7.83 3.82 29.10
CA LYS A 86 -6.67 4.69 28.84
C LYS A 86 -6.03 5.18 30.14
N ASP A 87 -6.84 5.59 31.11
CA ASP A 87 -6.38 6.08 32.41
C ASP A 87 -5.81 4.97 33.30
N GLN A 88 -6.35 3.75 33.22
CA GLN A 88 -5.92 2.59 34.03
C GLN A 88 -4.84 1.73 33.34
N ASN A 89 -4.41 2.12 32.14
CA ASN A 89 -3.43 1.38 31.37
C ASN A 89 -2.05 1.37 32.01
N ASN A 90 -1.48 0.19 32.24
CA ASN A 90 -0.10 0.01 32.70
C ASN A 90 0.69 -1.00 31.85
N VAL A 91 0.08 -1.53 30.78
CA VAL A 91 0.62 -2.64 30.00
C VAL A 91 1.01 -2.20 28.59
N PHE A 92 0.21 -1.32 27.97
CA PHE A 92 0.48 -0.78 26.64
C PHE A 92 1.13 0.60 26.72
N SER A 93 1.98 0.95 25.76
CA SER A 93 2.58 2.29 25.70
C SER A 93 1.54 3.39 25.44
N ASP A 94 0.50 3.10 24.65
CA ASP A 94 -0.62 4.01 24.38
C ASP A 94 -1.86 3.23 23.94
N MET A 95 -3.04 3.87 23.98
CA MET A 95 -4.30 3.36 23.46
C MET A 95 -5.04 4.41 22.61
N ALA A 96 -5.59 3.95 21.49
CA ALA A 96 -6.39 4.71 20.53
C ALA A 96 -7.71 3.98 20.22
N ALA A 97 -8.78 4.74 19.94
CA ALA A 97 -10.12 4.26 19.58
C ALA A 97 -10.69 5.06 18.41
#